data_AF-A0A6I9XSX6-F1
#
_entry.id   AF-A0A6I9XSX6-F1
#
_cell.length_a   1.000
_cell.length_b   1.000
_cell.length_c   1.000
_cell.angle_alpha   90.00
_cell.angle_beta   90.00
_cell.angle_gamma   90.00
#
_symmetry.space_group_name_H-M   'P 1'
#
loop_
_entity.id
_entity.type
_entity.pdbx_description
1 polymer ?
#
loop_
_entity_poly.entity_id
_entity_poly.type
_entity_poly.pdbx_seq_one_letter_code
_entity_poly.pdbx_strand_id
1 'polypeptide(L)'
;MTAFKRLMPIFMALGCLIGHGTTQQQCSNGFEMDRSSGQCLDVDECRTIAEACRGDMVCVNQNGGYLCIPRTNSNQRSPYTNPYGPSLYPPPPVPASVPNYPSVGRAPAICRFGYRMNENNQCVDVDECATESHQCNPTQICINTEGGYTCSCTEGYWLLEGQCLDIDECRYGYCQQLCANVAGSYSCTCNPGFVLNEDGRSCQDVNECTSSNPCVQNCMNTYGSFLCRCDPGYELETDGISCSDMDECSFSEFLCQHECVNQPGSYYCFCPSGYVLVEDTRCQDVNECEVGNHTCNVQQTCFNVQGGFKCLDPVRCDDPYIRINENHCICPTENPSCRDQPFTILYRDMDVSGRTVPADVFQMQATSRYPGAYYIFQIKSGNEGREFYMRQTGPISATLVMTRPLKGPRDMVLDLEMVTVNTVINFRGSSVIRLRIYVSQYPF
;
A
#
# COMPACT_ATOMS: atom_id res chain seq x y z
N MET A 1 -43.48 -11.46 50.60
CA MET A 1 -42.23 -11.60 51.39
C MET A 1 -41.19 -10.71 50.72
N THR A 2 -41.15 -9.43 51.12
CA THR A 2 -40.11 -8.86 52.03
C THR A 2 -38.75 -8.82 51.36
N ALA A 3 -38.34 -7.72 50.70
CA ALA A 3 -37.85 -6.44 51.27
C ALA A 3 -36.44 -6.60 51.91
N PHE A 4 -35.43 -5.75 51.69
CA PHE A 4 -35.31 -4.30 51.95
C PHE A 4 -34.04 -3.79 51.21
N LYS A 5 -34.11 -2.68 50.44
CA LYS A 5 -33.86 -1.26 50.79
C LYS A 5 -32.40 -0.89 51.13
N ARG A 6 -31.90 0.17 50.47
CA ARG A 6 -31.83 1.58 50.97
C ARG A 6 -31.36 2.50 49.82
N LEU A 7 -32.19 3.42 49.31
CA LEU A 7 -32.53 4.79 49.78
C LEU A 7 -31.34 5.78 49.60
N MET A 8 -31.29 6.64 48.56
CA MET A 8 -31.95 7.97 48.33
C MET A 8 -31.53 9.07 49.32
N PRO A 9 -31.37 10.36 48.90
CA PRO A 9 -32.51 11.25 48.57
C PRO A 9 -32.31 12.15 47.31
N ILE A 10 -33.32 12.37 46.45
CA ILE A 10 -34.43 13.37 46.49
C ILE A 10 -33.99 14.81 46.19
N PHE A 11 -34.43 15.38 45.06
CA PHE A 11 -35.40 16.50 45.05
C PHE A 11 -36.11 16.67 43.69
N MET A 12 -37.35 17.13 43.80
CA MET A 12 -38.45 17.17 42.83
C MET A 12 -38.28 18.14 41.64
N ALA A 13 -38.77 17.66 40.49
CA ALA A 13 -39.66 18.29 39.50
C ALA A 13 -39.66 19.83 39.32
N LEU A 14 -39.43 20.29 38.09
CA LEU A 14 -40.46 20.90 37.22
C LEU A 14 -39.85 21.18 35.83
N GLY A 15 -40.65 20.99 34.76
CA GLY A 15 -40.20 21.17 33.39
C GLY A 15 -40.05 22.63 32.95
N CYS A 16 -39.19 22.86 31.95
CA CYS A 16 -39.46 23.75 30.83
C CYS A 16 -38.39 23.55 29.75
N LEU A 17 -38.84 23.51 28.49
CA LEU A 17 -38.05 23.50 27.26
C LEU A 17 -37.16 24.75 27.16
N ILE A 18 -35.83 24.60 27.07
CA ILE A 18 -34.93 25.44 26.25
C ILE A 18 -33.73 24.55 25.86
N GLY A 19 -33.45 24.44 24.56
CA GLY A 19 -32.43 23.54 24.02
C GLY A 19 -31.00 23.98 24.36
N HIS A 20 -30.12 22.99 24.54
CA HIS A 20 -28.69 23.12 24.26
C HIS A 20 -28.16 21.76 23.83
N GLY A 21 -27.83 21.67 22.53
CA GLY A 21 -27.04 20.57 22.00
C GLY A 21 -25.68 20.54 22.65
N THR A 22 -25.20 19.34 22.93
CA THR A 22 -23.82 19.05 23.33
C THR A 22 -22.87 19.64 22.29
N THR A 23 -22.17 20.69 22.69
CA THR A 23 -21.15 21.42 21.95
C THR A 23 -19.99 20.50 21.60
N GLN A 24 -19.83 20.16 20.33
CA GLN A 24 -18.57 19.68 19.76
C GLN A 24 -17.51 20.77 20.00
N GLN A 25 -16.44 20.44 20.72
CA GLN A 25 -15.25 21.29 20.80
C GLN A 25 -14.62 21.31 19.41
N GLN A 26 -14.84 22.38 18.66
CA GLN A 26 -14.21 22.62 17.36
C GLN A 26 -13.06 23.61 17.55
N CYS A 27 -11.87 23.24 17.03
CA CYS A 27 -10.74 24.15 16.95
C CYS A 27 -11.04 25.32 16.01
N SER A 28 -10.43 26.47 16.28
CA SER A 28 -10.46 27.65 15.40
C SER A 28 -9.86 27.33 14.04
N ASN A 29 -10.32 28.00 12.98
CA ASN A 29 -9.76 27.82 11.63
C ASN A 29 -8.22 28.02 11.63
N GLY A 30 -7.49 27.12 10.95
CA GLY A 30 -6.03 27.06 10.93
C GLY A 30 -5.42 26.11 11.96
N PHE A 31 -6.24 25.46 12.80
CA PHE A 31 -5.80 24.47 13.77
C PHE A 31 -6.62 23.19 13.67
N GLU A 32 -5.97 22.03 13.77
CA GLU A 32 -6.61 20.72 13.77
C GLU A 32 -6.49 20.06 15.14
N MET A 33 -7.56 19.41 15.59
CA MET A 33 -7.61 18.78 16.91
C MET A 33 -6.88 17.44 16.87
N ASP A 34 -5.78 17.35 17.61
CA ASP A 34 -5.12 16.08 17.80
C ASP A 34 -5.98 15.16 18.68
N ARG A 35 -6.40 14.02 18.11
CA ARG A 35 -7.38 13.11 18.74
C ARG A 35 -6.81 12.36 19.94
N SER A 36 -5.49 12.29 20.09
CA SER A 36 -4.83 11.67 21.25
C SER A 36 -4.69 12.62 22.43
N SER A 37 -4.38 13.90 22.20
CA SER A 37 -4.09 14.86 23.27
C SER A 37 -5.24 15.84 23.55
N GLY A 38 -6.23 15.94 22.67
CA GLY A 38 -7.34 16.89 22.78
C GLY A 38 -6.92 18.36 22.64
N GLN A 39 -5.70 18.62 22.15
CA GLN A 39 -5.17 19.96 21.91
C GLN A 39 -5.29 20.35 20.43
N CYS A 40 -5.52 21.62 20.16
CA CYS A 40 -5.56 22.18 18.80
C CYS A 40 -4.13 22.52 18.36
N LEU A 41 -3.64 21.83 17.34
CA LEU A 41 -2.31 22.04 16.77
C LEU A 41 -2.40 22.80 15.46
N ASP A 42 -1.40 23.64 15.20
CA ASP A 42 -1.31 24.46 14.01
C ASP A 42 -1.22 23.60 12.74
N VAL A 43 -2.00 23.94 11.71
CA VAL A 43 -2.01 23.24 10.43
C VAL A 43 -1.05 23.95 9.48
N ASP A 44 -0.07 23.24 8.91
CA ASP A 44 0.81 23.83 7.91
C ASP A 44 0.08 23.97 6.55
N GLU A 45 -0.53 25.13 6.32
CA GLU A 45 -1.31 25.38 5.11
C GLU A 45 -0.45 25.53 3.85
N CYS A 46 0.85 25.85 4.01
CA CYS A 46 1.79 25.86 2.89
C CYS A 46 2.05 24.45 2.33
N ARG A 47 1.76 23.40 3.10
CA ARG A 47 1.84 22.00 2.64
C ARG A 47 0.50 21.39 2.28
N THR A 48 -0.56 21.78 2.99
CA THR A 48 -1.89 21.16 2.82
C THR A 48 -2.72 21.80 1.71
N ILE A 49 -2.43 23.05 1.30
CA ILE A 49 -3.12 23.74 0.19
C ILE A 49 -2.17 23.86 -1.01
N ALA A 50 -2.46 23.11 -2.08
CA ALA A 50 -1.73 23.22 -3.34
C ALA A 50 -1.94 24.62 -3.96
N GLU A 51 -0.85 25.32 -4.28
CA GLU A 51 -0.86 26.73 -4.74
C GLU A 51 -1.43 27.73 -3.72
N ALA A 52 -1.11 27.56 -2.43
CA ALA A 52 -1.53 28.48 -1.35
C ALA A 52 -1.30 29.97 -1.67
N CYS A 53 -0.24 30.31 -2.41
CA CYS A 53 0.06 31.67 -2.88
C CYS A 53 0.05 31.76 -4.41
N ARG A 54 -0.63 32.75 -5.00
CA ARG A 54 -0.69 32.95 -6.46
C ARG A 54 0.45 33.83 -7.00
N GLY A 55 1.04 33.48 -8.15
CA GLY A 55 2.09 34.27 -8.81
C GLY A 55 3.51 34.04 -8.24
N ASP A 56 4.42 35.01 -8.41
CA ASP A 56 5.84 34.92 -7.96
C ASP A 56 6.03 35.18 -6.45
N MET A 57 5.21 34.54 -5.61
CA MET A 57 5.22 34.67 -4.15
C MET A 57 5.59 33.34 -3.47
N VAL A 58 6.28 33.41 -2.33
CA VAL A 58 6.68 32.28 -1.47
C VAL A 58 5.76 32.22 -0.25
N CYS A 59 5.26 31.02 0.04
CA CYS A 59 4.46 30.74 1.23
C CYS A 59 5.37 30.51 2.44
N VAL A 60 5.01 31.10 3.59
CA VAL A 60 5.67 30.88 4.90
C VAL A 60 4.59 30.56 5.93
N ASN A 61 4.67 29.38 6.56
CA ASN A 61 3.70 28.95 7.57
C ASN A 61 3.85 29.76 8.87
N GLN A 62 2.73 30.11 9.50
CA GLN A 62 2.66 30.80 10.79
C GLN A 62 1.59 30.17 11.67
N ASN A 63 1.63 30.47 12.97
CA ASN A 63 0.68 29.89 13.92
C ASN A 63 -0.74 30.45 13.67
N GLY A 64 -1.63 29.61 13.14
CA GLY A 64 -3.02 29.85 12.78
C GLY A 64 -3.25 30.27 11.33
N GLY A 65 -2.27 30.08 10.44
CA GLY A 65 -2.38 30.43 9.02
C GLY A 65 -1.04 30.62 8.30
N TYR A 66 -1.07 30.99 7.03
CA TYR A 66 0.14 31.19 6.23
C TYR A 66 0.26 32.61 5.64
N LEU A 67 1.49 33.03 5.34
CA LEU A 67 1.80 34.34 4.74
C LEU A 67 2.50 34.19 3.39
N CYS A 68 2.04 34.93 2.38
CA CYS A 68 2.64 34.98 1.05
C CYS A 68 3.55 36.22 0.90
N ILE A 69 4.82 36.02 0.57
CA ILE A 69 5.80 37.11 0.38
C ILE A 69 6.44 37.07 -1.02
N PRO A 70 6.71 38.20 -1.70
CA PRO A 70 7.26 38.19 -3.06
C PRO A 70 8.71 37.68 -3.13
N ARG A 71 9.07 36.90 -4.17
CA ARG A 71 10.48 36.58 -4.46
C ARG A 71 11.15 37.80 -5.06
N THR A 72 12.08 38.43 -4.33
CA THR A 72 12.99 39.42 -4.91
C THR A 72 14.43 38.93 -4.77
N ASN A 73 15.19 38.99 -5.87
CA ASN A 73 16.62 38.72 -5.87
C ASN A 73 17.40 40.06 -5.84
N SER A 74 18.21 40.23 -4.79
CA SER A 74 19.36 41.15 -4.60
C SER A 74 19.26 42.62 -5.04
N ASN A 75 19.24 43.58 -4.10
CA ASN A 75 20.42 44.36 -3.66
C ASN A 75 20.12 45.64 -2.83
N GLN A 76 20.77 45.69 -1.66
CA GLN A 76 21.34 46.81 -0.89
C GLN A 76 20.52 47.89 -0.14
N ARG A 77 20.88 47.98 1.18
CA ARG A 77 21.08 49.13 2.11
C ARG A 77 20.02 49.47 3.21
N SER A 78 20.34 48.98 4.43
CA SER A 78 20.49 49.66 5.78
C SER A 78 19.30 50.39 6.45
N PRO A 79 19.28 50.71 7.78
CA PRO A 79 20.33 50.60 8.84
C PRO A 79 19.90 50.22 10.30
N TYR A 80 20.92 50.02 11.18
CA TYR A 80 20.97 50.03 12.68
C TYR A 80 20.22 48.92 13.47
N THR A 81 20.68 48.32 14.57
CA THR A 81 21.82 48.40 15.53
C THR A 81 21.65 47.16 16.44
N ASN A 82 22.68 46.43 16.89
CA ASN A 82 23.38 46.60 18.18
C ASN A 82 24.23 45.31 18.45
N PRO A 83 24.94 45.18 19.59
CA PRO A 83 26.39 45.27 19.76
C PRO A 83 27.08 43.89 19.93
N TYR A 84 28.40 43.91 20.13
CA TYR A 84 29.34 42.79 20.36
C TYR A 84 29.93 42.18 19.09
N GLY A 85 31.16 42.62 18.80
CA GLY A 85 31.96 42.17 17.67
C GLY A 85 32.83 40.96 17.98
N PRO A 86 33.42 40.34 16.94
CA PRO A 86 34.56 39.45 17.08
C PRO A 86 35.88 40.20 16.87
N SER A 87 36.82 39.80 17.72
CA SER A 87 38.26 40.00 17.63
C SER A 87 38.82 39.67 16.25
N LEU A 88 39.71 40.52 15.73
CA LEU A 88 40.84 40.16 14.86
C LEU A 88 41.81 41.36 14.84
N TYR A 89 42.84 41.33 15.70
CA TYR A 89 44.06 42.12 15.56
C TYR A 89 45.29 41.18 15.51
N PRO A 90 46.40 41.61 14.88
CA PRO A 90 47.51 40.77 14.41
C PRO A 90 48.44 40.27 15.53
N PRO A 91 49.40 39.36 15.22
CA PRO A 91 50.32 38.80 16.19
C PRO A 91 51.28 39.85 16.78
N PRO A 92 51.77 39.64 18.02
CA PRO A 92 52.76 40.50 18.65
C PRO A 92 54.16 40.32 18.04
N PRO A 93 55.04 41.33 18.16
CA PRO A 93 56.41 41.26 17.66
C PRO A 93 57.30 40.37 18.53
N VAL A 94 58.28 39.78 17.86
CA VAL A 94 59.45 39.07 18.38
C VAL A 94 60.18 39.92 19.44
N PRO A 95 60.65 39.35 20.58
CA PRO A 95 61.57 40.07 21.45
C PRO A 95 62.93 40.19 20.74
N ALA A 96 63.37 41.42 20.52
CA ALA A 96 64.71 41.71 20.05
C ALA A 96 65.73 41.39 21.16
N SER A 97 66.82 40.78 20.72
CA SER A 97 68.09 40.59 21.42
C SER A 97 68.51 41.79 22.28
N VAL A 98 68.73 41.55 23.57
CA VAL A 98 69.42 42.48 24.46
C VAL A 98 70.94 42.21 24.37
N PRO A 99 71.76 43.18 23.94
CA PRO A 99 73.22 43.04 24.00
C PRO A 99 73.69 43.16 25.45
N ASN A 100 74.65 42.31 25.79
CA ASN A 100 75.25 42.24 27.11
C ASN A 100 76.48 43.19 27.21
N TYR A 101 76.62 43.81 28.40
CA TYR A 101 77.75 44.54 29.01
C TYR A 101 78.04 46.02 28.66
N PRO A 102 78.66 46.82 29.58
CA PRO A 102 78.86 46.61 31.03
C PRO A 102 78.41 47.81 31.89
N SER A 103 78.00 47.56 33.13
CA SER A 103 78.02 48.59 34.20
C SER A 103 78.98 48.09 35.27
N VAL A 104 80.12 48.76 35.36
CA VAL A 104 81.15 48.49 36.36
C VAL A 104 80.60 48.94 37.72
N GLY A 105 80.21 47.97 38.54
CA GLY A 105 79.80 48.15 39.93
C GLY A 105 80.18 46.91 40.72
N ARG A 106 81.26 47.02 41.49
CA ARG A 106 81.99 45.95 42.17
C ARG A 106 81.21 45.46 43.41
N ALA A 107 80.62 44.26 43.35
CA ALA A 107 80.18 43.44 44.49
C ALA A 107 80.19 41.95 44.04
N PRO A 108 80.47 40.97 44.91
CA PRO A 108 80.92 39.64 44.49
C PRO A 108 79.87 38.92 43.65
N ALA A 109 80.32 38.18 42.64
CA ALA A 109 79.46 37.39 41.76
C ALA A 109 78.60 36.45 42.61
N ILE A 110 77.31 36.70 42.69
CA ILE A 110 76.32 35.79 43.29
C ILE A 110 75.29 35.55 42.20
N CYS A 111 75.12 34.28 41.83
CA CYS A 111 74.14 33.88 40.83
C CYS A 111 72.72 34.12 41.36
N ARG A 112 71.77 34.37 40.45
CA ARG A 112 70.34 34.48 40.81
C ARG A 112 69.85 33.16 41.39
N PHE A 113 68.79 33.20 42.20
CA PHE A 113 68.16 31.99 42.76
C PHE A 113 67.80 31.02 41.62
N GLY A 114 68.12 29.73 41.77
CA GLY A 114 68.03 28.71 40.72
C GLY A 114 69.30 28.52 39.87
N TYR A 115 70.36 29.30 40.10
CA TYR A 115 71.62 29.19 39.35
C TYR A 115 72.82 29.01 40.29
N ARG A 116 73.78 28.18 39.88
CA ARG A 116 75.07 27.99 40.56
C ARG A 116 76.22 28.50 39.69
N MET A 117 77.28 28.96 40.33
CA MET A 117 78.46 29.45 39.63
C MET A 117 79.37 28.28 39.27
N ASN A 118 79.71 28.14 38.00
CA ASN A 118 80.67 27.14 37.53
C ASN A 118 82.13 27.64 37.71
N GLU A 119 83.10 26.76 37.43
CA GLU A 119 84.55 27.05 37.54
C GLU A 119 85.02 28.23 36.67
N ASN A 120 84.21 28.65 35.68
CA ASN A 120 84.48 29.76 34.77
C ASN A 120 83.76 31.06 35.17
N ASN A 121 83.28 31.17 36.42
CA ASN A 121 82.50 32.31 36.91
C ASN A 121 81.19 32.59 36.14
N GLN A 122 80.63 31.58 35.47
CA GLN A 122 79.35 31.67 34.76
C GLN A 122 78.24 31.02 35.59
N CYS A 123 77.07 31.66 35.61
CA CYS A 123 75.90 31.11 36.28
C CYS A 123 75.23 30.07 35.38
N VAL A 124 75.30 28.81 35.79
CA VAL A 124 74.61 27.70 35.14
C VAL A 124 73.38 27.35 35.95
N ASP A 125 72.33 26.99 35.23
CA ASP A 125 71.08 26.51 35.81
C ASP A 125 71.34 25.31 36.74
N VAL A 126 70.65 25.28 37.89
CA VAL A 126 70.68 24.15 38.81
C VAL A 126 69.54 23.23 38.42
N ASP A 127 69.87 22.04 37.92
CA ASP A 127 68.85 21.02 37.67
C ASP A 127 68.35 20.45 39.00
N GLU A 128 67.30 21.05 39.55
CA GLU A 128 66.74 20.60 40.83
C GLU A 128 66.11 19.21 40.76
N CYS A 129 65.74 18.75 39.55
CA CYS A 129 65.25 17.41 39.29
C CYS A 129 66.37 16.36 39.38
N ALA A 130 67.56 16.68 38.86
CA ALA A 130 68.73 15.80 38.97
C ALA A 130 69.34 15.80 40.38
N THR A 131 69.18 16.87 41.15
CA THR A 131 69.71 16.98 42.52
C THR A 131 68.69 16.61 43.61
N GLU A 132 67.49 16.11 43.24
CA GLU A 132 66.38 15.76 44.14
C GLU A 132 66.00 16.88 45.14
N SER A 133 66.27 18.14 44.79
CA SER A 133 66.00 19.30 45.65
C SER A 133 64.65 19.95 45.38
N HIS A 134 63.82 19.33 44.54
CA HIS A 134 62.48 19.77 44.19
C HIS A 134 61.43 19.36 45.24
N GLN A 135 60.30 20.07 45.29
CA GLN A 135 59.18 19.81 46.22
C GLN A 135 57.98 19.15 45.52
N CYS A 136 58.18 18.54 44.36
CA CYS A 136 57.12 17.78 43.67
C CYS A 136 56.63 16.58 44.50
N ASN A 137 55.35 16.26 44.40
CA ASN A 137 54.77 15.04 45.00
C ASN A 137 55.41 13.80 44.34
N PRO A 138 55.63 12.67 45.06
CA PRO A 138 56.10 11.43 44.47
C PRO A 138 55.31 10.92 43.23
N THR A 139 54.06 11.34 43.06
CA THR A 139 53.23 11.00 41.89
C THR A 139 53.36 11.97 40.71
N GLN A 140 54.19 13.00 40.82
CA GLN A 140 54.43 14.02 39.80
C GLN A 140 55.82 13.85 39.16
N ILE A 141 55.93 14.29 37.92
CA ILE A 141 57.19 14.36 37.19
C ILE A 141 57.78 15.76 37.37
N CYS A 142 59.02 15.82 37.84
CA CYS A 142 59.82 17.05 37.90
C CYS A 142 60.37 17.35 36.50
N ILE A 143 60.12 18.56 36.00
CA ILE A 143 60.67 19.08 34.75
C ILE A 143 61.55 20.27 35.10
N ASN A 144 62.85 20.18 34.79
CA ASN A 144 63.79 21.28 35.01
C ASN A 144 63.54 22.40 33.98
N THR A 145 63.53 23.64 34.44
CA THR A 145 63.30 24.85 33.63
C THR A 145 64.40 25.86 33.89
N GLU A 146 64.63 26.79 32.98
CA GLU A 146 65.72 27.77 33.17
C GLU A 146 65.44 28.69 34.38
N GLY A 147 66.20 28.52 35.46
CA GLY A 147 66.09 29.23 36.73
C GLY A 147 65.17 28.59 37.78
N GLY A 148 64.75 27.34 37.61
CA GLY A 148 64.00 26.56 38.60
C GLY A 148 63.33 25.32 38.02
N TYR A 149 62.35 24.72 38.70
CA TYR A 149 61.66 23.52 38.23
C TYR A 149 60.14 23.69 38.20
N THR A 150 59.47 22.88 37.40
CA THR A 150 58.01 22.75 37.41
C THR A 150 57.60 21.30 37.63
N CYS A 151 56.50 21.09 38.34
CA CYS A 151 55.95 19.76 38.59
C CYS A 151 54.74 19.54 37.67
N SER A 152 54.74 18.44 36.94
CA SER A 152 53.67 18.05 36.02
C SER A 152 53.18 16.64 36.32
N CYS A 153 52.02 16.27 35.78
CA CYS A 153 51.53 14.89 35.86
C CYS A 153 51.92 14.11 34.61
N THR A 154 51.90 12.78 34.71
CA THR A 154 51.99 11.89 33.54
C THR A 154 50.89 12.19 32.53
N GLU A 155 51.10 11.87 31.25
CA GLU A 155 50.05 11.97 30.23
C GLU A 155 48.77 11.24 30.69
N GLY A 156 47.60 11.83 30.40
CA GLY A 156 46.30 11.33 30.88
C GLY A 156 45.88 11.86 32.27
N TYR A 157 46.72 12.66 32.94
CA TYR A 157 46.42 13.23 34.26
C TYR A 157 46.57 14.75 34.28
N TRP A 158 45.74 15.43 35.07
CA TRP A 158 45.82 16.87 35.29
C TRP A 158 46.12 17.19 36.75
N LEU A 159 46.84 18.28 36.97
CA LEU A 159 47.30 18.70 38.30
C LEU A 159 46.23 19.58 38.96
N LEU A 160 45.58 19.06 40.00
CA LEU A 160 44.64 19.80 40.84
C LEU A 160 45.11 19.76 42.30
N GLU A 161 45.34 20.93 42.90
CA GLU A 161 45.74 21.08 44.32
C GLU A 161 46.93 20.21 44.75
N GLY A 162 47.90 19.98 43.86
CA GLY A 162 49.09 19.17 44.15
C GLY A 162 48.89 17.66 44.04
N GLN A 163 47.76 17.21 43.48
CA GLN A 163 47.47 15.81 43.16
C GLN A 163 47.23 15.62 41.67
N CYS A 164 47.68 14.49 41.13
CA CYS A 164 47.41 14.10 39.74
C CYS A 164 46.11 13.33 39.70
N LEU A 165 45.09 13.95 39.13
CA LEU A 165 43.79 13.33 38.90
C LEU A 165 43.69 12.89 37.46
N ASP A 166 43.05 11.75 37.27
CA ASP A 166 42.76 11.19 35.95
C ASP A 166 41.90 12.16 35.15
N ILE A 167 42.24 12.35 33.87
CA ILE A 167 41.42 13.12 32.94
C ILE A 167 40.30 12.20 32.48
N ASP A 168 39.04 12.57 32.72
CA ASP A 168 37.91 11.81 32.20
C ASP A 168 37.65 12.18 30.72
N GLU A 169 38.30 11.48 29.78
CA GLU A 169 38.16 11.76 28.35
C GLU A 169 36.74 11.48 27.83
N CYS A 170 35.98 10.62 28.53
CA CYS A 170 34.58 10.35 28.18
C CYS A 170 33.70 11.58 28.35
N ARG A 171 34.00 12.45 29.33
CA ARG A 171 33.28 13.71 29.52
C ARG A 171 33.49 14.71 28.38
N TYR A 172 34.55 14.55 27.61
CA TYR A 172 34.89 15.43 26.49
C TYR A 172 34.48 14.87 25.11
N GLY A 173 33.83 13.69 25.07
CA GLY A 173 33.31 13.11 23.83
C GLY A 173 34.39 12.52 22.91
N TYR A 174 35.44 11.92 23.48
CA TYR A 174 36.55 11.35 22.71
C TYR A 174 36.18 10.07 21.93
N CYS A 175 35.09 9.40 22.29
CA CYS A 175 34.54 8.23 21.59
C CYS A 175 33.24 8.59 20.87
N GLN A 176 32.99 7.98 19.70
CA GLN A 176 31.75 8.20 18.96
C GLN A 176 30.51 7.60 19.64
N GLN A 177 30.66 6.42 20.27
CA GLN A 177 29.55 5.68 20.87
C GLN A 177 29.80 5.40 22.36
N LEU A 178 30.34 4.24 22.72
CA LEU A 178 30.55 3.86 24.11
C LEU A 178 31.96 4.22 24.56
N CYS A 179 32.09 4.81 25.75
CA CYS A 179 33.35 5.22 26.34
C CYS A 179 33.47 4.68 27.76
N ALA A 180 34.63 4.11 28.08
CA ALA A 180 35.02 3.74 29.43
C ALA A 180 36.28 4.51 29.82
N ASN A 181 36.18 5.29 30.90
CA ASN A 181 37.33 5.99 31.47
C ASN A 181 38.22 5.00 32.23
N VAL A 182 39.52 5.03 31.96
CA VAL A 182 40.51 4.11 32.53
C VAL A 182 41.64 4.93 33.14
N ALA A 183 42.21 4.54 34.27
CA ALA A 183 43.29 5.33 34.86
C ALA A 183 44.46 5.57 33.86
N GLY A 184 44.67 6.82 33.48
CA GLY A 184 45.68 7.30 32.54
C GLY A 184 45.29 7.23 31.06
N SER A 185 44.07 6.82 30.70
CA SER A 185 43.60 6.73 29.32
C SER A 185 42.09 6.49 29.22
N TYR A 186 41.61 6.09 28.05
CA TYR A 186 40.22 5.72 27.85
C TYR A 186 40.11 4.58 26.84
N SER A 187 39.00 3.84 26.90
CA SER A 187 38.68 2.77 25.96
C SER A 187 37.36 3.08 25.27
N CYS A 188 37.38 3.16 23.94
CA CYS A 188 36.17 3.24 23.14
C CYS A 188 35.68 1.85 22.74
N THR A 189 34.37 1.63 22.79
CA THR A 189 33.72 0.46 22.22
C THR A 189 32.50 0.88 21.41
N CYS A 190 32.03 -0.02 20.56
CA CYS A 190 30.88 0.24 19.70
C CYS A 190 29.65 -0.54 20.18
N ASN A 191 28.48 -0.01 19.90
CA ASN A 191 27.21 -0.70 20.09
C ASN A 191 27.17 -1.97 19.22
N PRO A 192 26.30 -2.96 19.55
CA PRO A 192 26.05 -4.10 18.67
C PRO A 192 25.70 -3.64 17.25
N GLY A 193 26.18 -4.36 16.24
CA GLY A 193 26.04 -3.98 14.82
C GLY A 193 27.14 -3.04 14.30
N PHE A 194 28.11 -2.68 15.13
CA PHE A 194 29.22 -1.79 14.74
C PHE A 194 30.58 -2.40 15.09
N VAL A 195 31.60 -2.03 14.33
CA VAL A 195 33.00 -2.38 14.57
C VAL A 195 33.83 -1.11 14.79
N LEU A 196 34.81 -1.19 15.69
CA LEU A 196 35.71 -0.09 15.99
C LEU A 196 36.71 0.10 14.83
N ASN A 197 36.83 1.33 14.35
CA ASN A 197 37.77 1.70 13.29
C ASN A 197 39.23 1.68 13.77
N GLU A 198 40.17 1.76 12.81
CA GLU A 198 41.61 1.78 13.09
C GLU A 198 42.06 2.99 13.93
N ASP A 199 41.26 4.06 13.98
CA ASP A 199 41.51 5.23 14.84
C ASP A 199 41.26 4.96 16.33
N GLY A 200 40.68 3.80 16.66
CA GLY A 200 40.34 3.40 18.02
C GLY A 200 39.25 4.25 18.68
N ARG A 201 38.51 5.07 17.92
CA ARG A 201 37.54 6.04 18.46
C ARG A 201 36.20 6.04 17.73
N SER A 202 36.21 5.84 16.41
CA SER A 202 35.01 5.85 15.59
C SER A 202 34.49 4.43 15.34
N CYS A 203 33.19 4.34 15.11
CA CYS A 203 32.47 3.09 14.92
C CYS A 203 31.92 3.06 13.49
N GLN A 204 32.29 2.01 12.76
CA GLN A 204 31.75 1.73 11.44
C GLN A 204 30.63 0.70 11.55
N ASP A 205 29.54 0.97 10.85
CA ASP A 205 28.41 0.08 10.70
C ASP A 205 28.83 -1.23 10.02
N VAL A 206 28.43 -2.36 10.58
CA VAL A 206 28.68 -3.68 9.98
C VAL A 206 27.61 -3.93 8.94
N ASN A 207 28.01 -4.14 7.68
CA ASN A 207 27.05 -4.51 6.66
C ASN A 207 26.82 -6.03 6.64
N GLU A 208 25.78 -6.49 7.33
CA GLU A 208 25.45 -7.92 7.44
C GLU A 208 25.07 -8.53 6.10
N CYS A 209 24.53 -7.75 5.17
CA CYS A 209 24.13 -8.22 3.83
C CYS A 209 25.33 -8.63 2.95
N THR A 210 26.52 -8.07 3.19
CA THR A 210 27.72 -8.34 2.37
C THR A 210 28.59 -9.48 2.90
N SER A 211 28.52 -9.74 4.20
CA SER A 211 29.42 -10.67 4.91
C SER A 211 28.85 -12.09 4.94
N SER A 212 27.57 -12.23 5.26
CA SER A 212 26.85 -13.51 5.23
C SER A 212 25.35 -13.18 5.22
N ASN A 213 24.80 -12.93 4.02
CA ASN A 213 23.42 -12.49 3.83
C ASN A 213 22.46 -13.27 4.76
N PRO A 214 21.92 -12.63 5.81
CA PRO A 214 21.09 -13.30 6.80
C PRO A 214 19.68 -13.58 6.30
N CYS A 215 19.25 -12.94 5.21
CA CYS A 215 17.91 -13.03 4.66
C CYS A 215 17.79 -14.17 3.64
N VAL A 216 16.60 -14.77 3.54
CA VAL A 216 16.33 -15.80 2.51
C VAL A 216 16.32 -15.18 1.10
N GLN A 217 15.81 -13.96 0.96
CA GLN A 217 15.69 -13.25 -0.32
C GLN A 217 16.53 -11.96 -0.29
N ASN A 218 15.91 -10.79 -0.16
CA ASN A 218 16.61 -9.51 -0.22
C ASN A 218 17.01 -9.01 1.17
N CYS A 219 18.26 -8.59 1.30
CA CYS A 219 18.77 -7.94 2.51
C CYS A 219 19.04 -6.46 2.25
N MET A 220 18.58 -5.62 3.16
CA MET A 220 18.85 -4.19 3.17
C MET A 220 19.60 -3.83 4.45
N ASN A 221 20.82 -3.33 4.28
CA ASN A 221 21.60 -2.84 5.41
C ASN A 221 20.98 -1.55 5.96
N THR A 222 20.88 -1.47 7.28
CA THR A 222 20.41 -0.27 8.01
C THR A 222 21.46 0.14 9.03
N TYR A 223 21.34 1.34 9.60
CA TYR A 223 22.34 1.76 10.59
C TYR A 223 22.17 0.98 11.90
N GLY A 224 23.15 0.13 12.22
CA GLY A 224 23.23 -0.71 13.41
C GLY A 224 22.50 -2.06 13.31
N SER A 225 21.97 -2.42 12.15
CA SER A 225 21.23 -3.67 11.91
C SER A 225 20.96 -3.86 10.41
N PHE A 226 20.23 -4.90 10.04
CA PHE A 226 19.67 -5.09 8.70
C PHE A 226 18.15 -5.29 8.74
N LEU A 227 17.52 -5.21 7.57
CA LEU A 227 16.13 -5.58 7.34
C LEU A 227 16.02 -6.54 6.14
N CYS A 228 15.27 -7.62 6.30
CA CYS A 228 14.94 -8.51 5.20
C CYS A 228 13.67 -8.05 4.47
N ARG A 229 13.67 -8.22 3.15
CA ARG A 229 12.51 -7.96 2.28
C ARG A 229 12.28 -9.13 1.35
N CYS A 230 11.01 -9.45 1.18
CA CYS A 230 10.58 -10.46 0.24
C CYS A 230 10.35 -9.88 -1.16
N ASP A 231 10.57 -10.71 -2.17
CA ASP A 231 10.22 -10.48 -3.56
C ASP A 231 8.69 -10.34 -3.72
N PRO A 232 8.22 -9.71 -4.81
CA PRO A 232 6.78 -9.62 -5.09
C PRO A 232 6.13 -11.01 -5.07
N GLY A 233 4.94 -11.12 -4.45
CA GLY A 233 4.23 -12.40 -4.28
C GLY A 233 4.61 -13.17 -3.02
N TYR A 234 5.51 -12.65 -2.18
CA TYR A 234 5.92 -13.26 -0.92
C TYR A 234 5.71 -12.29 0.25
N GLU A 235 5.39 -12.84 1.42
CA GLU A 235 5.28 -12.11 2.68
C GLU A 235 6.38 -12.51 3.66
N LEU A 236 6.80 -11.55 4.49
CA LEU A 236 7.84 -11.77 5.49
C LEU A 236 7.23 -12.48 6.71
N GLU A 237 7.82 -13.60 7.10
CA GLU A 237 7.38 -14.36 8.26
C GLU A 237 7.69 -13.66 9.58
N THR A 238 7.15 -14.20 10.69
CA THR A 238 7.31 -13.62 12.04
C THR A 238 8.75 -13.62 12.55
N ASP A 239 9.64 -14.42 11.94
CA ASP A 239 11.07 -14.43 12.25
C ASP A 239 11.81 -13.20 11.68
N GLY A 240 11.16 -12.44 10.78
CA GLY A 240 11.73 -11.27 10.12
C GLY A 240 12.80 -11.61 9.09
N ILE A 241 12.94 -12.88 8.70
CA ILE A 241 14.03 -13.40 7.86
C ILE A 241 13.50 -14.25 6.71
N SER A 242 12.54 -15.12 6.99
CA SER A 242 11.97 -16.06 6.03
C SER A 242 10.85 -15.41 5.24
N CYS A 243 10.69 -15.85 3.99
CA CYS A 243 9.65 -15.38 3.09
C CYS A 243 8.75 -16.55 2.70
N SER A 244 7.47 -16.44 3.00
CA SER A 244 6.44 -17.39 2.58
C SER A 244 5.68 -16.86 1.38
N ASP A 245 5.29 -17.77 0.51
CA ASP A 245 4.44 -17.46 -0.64
C ASP A 245 3.09 -16.90 -0.18
N MET A 246 2.63 -15.82 -0.81
CA MET A 246 1.32 -15.26 -0.54
C MET A 246 0.28 -16.01 -1.36
N ASP A 247 -0.59 -16.78 -0.71
CA ASP A 247 -1.65 -17.49 -1.42
C ASP A 247 -2.77 -16.52 -1.84
N GLU A 248 -2.67 -15.97 -3.06
CA GLU A 248 -3.64 -14.98 -3.56
C GLU A 248 -5.02 -15.59 -3.78
N CYS A 249 -5.08 -16.89 -4.06
CA CYS A 249 -6.34 -17.63 -4.23
C CYS A 249 -7.13 -17.73 -2.90
N SER A 250 -6.43 -17.78 -1.76
CA SER A 250 -7.06 -17.75 -0.44
C SER A 250 -7.56 -16.35 -0.03
N PHE A 251 -6.97 -15.30 -0.62
CA PHE A 251 -7.21 -13.91 -0.23
C PHE A 251 -8.41 -13.28 -0.95
N SER A 252 -8.71 -13.70 -2.18
CA SER A 252 -9.80 -13.14 -2.98
C SER A 252 -10.51 -14.18 -3.85
N GLU A 253 -11.79 -14.41 -3.57
CA GLU A 253 -12.65 -15.28 -4.38
C GLU A 253 -12.98 -14.71 -5.78
N PHE A 254 -12.73 -13.41 -6.01
CA PHE A 254 -13.02 -12.72 -7.28
C PHE A 254 -11.79 -12.52 -8.16
N LEU A 255 -10.66 -13.14 -7.81
CA LEU A 255 -9.39 -12.98 -8.52
C LEU A 255 -9.44 -13.62 -9.92
N CYS A 256 -10.03 -14.81 -10.02
CA CYS A 256 -10.23 -15.54 -11.26
C CYS A 256 -11.72 -15.70 -11.56
N GLN A 257 -12.12 -15.69 -12.83
CA GLN A 257 -13.53 -15.94 -13.20
C GLN A 257 -13.97 -17.40 -12.94
N HIS A 258 -13.01 -18.34 -12.90
CA HIS A 258 -13.31 -19.75 -12.63
C HIS A 258 -12.41 -20.37 -11.54
N GLU A 259 -11.31 -21.02 -11.92
CA GLU A 259 -10.44 -21.71 -10.98
C GLU A 259 -9.15 -20.90 -10.80
N CYS A 260 -8.75 -20.69 -9.54
CA CYS A 260 -7.49 -20.05 -9.17
C CYS A 260 -6.53 -21.12 -8.67
N VAL A 261 -5.30 -21.11 -9.16
CA VAL A 261 -4.25 -22.02 -8.70
C VAL A 261 -3.06 -21.18 -8.22
N ASN A 262 -2.75 -21.31 -6.94
CA ASN A 262 -1.64 -20.63 -6.31
C ASN A 262 -0.30 -21.23 -6.78
N GLN A 263 0.71 -20.38 -7.00
CA GLN A 263 2.07 -20.75 -7.40
C GLN A 263 3.10 -19.95 -6.60
N PRO A 264 4.33 -20.45 -6.42
CA PRO A 264 5.35 -19.68 -5.72
C PRO A 264 5.63 -18.31 -6.39
N GLY A 265 5.26 -17.22 -5.72
CA GLY A 265 5.41 -15.82 -6.11
C GLY A 265 4.30 -15.26 -7.02
N SER A 266 3.27 -16.05 -7.34
CA SER A 266 2.18 -15.61 -8.20
C SER A 266 1.00 -16.58 -8.19
N TYR A 267 -0.02 -16.32 -8.99
CA TYR A 267 -1.10 -17.25 -9.23
C TYR A 267 -1.38 -17.33 -10.73
N TYR A 268 -2.09 -18.38 -11.14
CA TYR A 268 -2.68 -18.40 -12.47
C TYR A 268 -4.15 -18.80 -12.41
N CYS A 269 -4.92 -18.19 -13.29
CA CYS A 269 -6.32 -18.53 -13.49
C CYS A 269 -6.43 -19.65 -14.53
N PHE A 270 -7.26 -20.64 -14.25
CA PHE A 270 -7.53 -21.76 -15.13
C PHE A 270 -8.98 -21.72 -15.63
N CYS A 271 -9.14 -21.90 -16.93
CA CYS A 271 -10.44 -21.98 -17.59
C CYS A 271 -10.80 -23.44 -17.92
N PRO A 272 -12.08 -23.82 -17.77
CA PRO A 272 -12.51 -25.18 -18.11
C PRO A 272 -12.46 -25.41 -19.63
N SER A 273 -12.62 -26.67 -20.05
CA SER A 273 -12.64 -27.03 -21.46
C SER A 273 -13.71 -26.26 -22.24
N GLY A 274 -13.39 -25.83 -23.47
CA GLY A 274 -14.24 -24.96 -24.29
C GLY A 274 -14.03 -23.46 -24.05
N TYR A 275 -13.15 -23.08 -23.11
CA TYR A 275 -12.83 -21.69 -22.80
C TYR A 275 -11.34 -21.40 -22.94
N VAL A 276 -11.03 -20.14 -23.26
CA VAL A 276 -9.67 -19.60 -23.28
C VAL A 276 -9.53 -18.46 -22.28
N LEU A 277 -8.37 -18.37 -21.66
CA LEU A 277 -8.05 -17.30 -20.72
C LEU A 277 -7.75 -16.00 -21.49
N VAL A 278 -8.39 -14.91 -21.06
CA VAL A 278 -8.30 -13.57 -21.64
C VAL A 278 -8.00 -12.59 -20.51
N GLU A 279 -7.06 -11.66 -20.75
CA GLU A 279 -6.59 -10.71 -19.72
C GLU A 279 -6.11 -11.40 -18.43
N ASP A 280 -5.56 -12.62 -18.56
CA ASP A 280 -5.01 -13.46 -17.49
C ASP A 280 -5.97 -13.80 -16.32
N THR A 281 -7.26 -13.44 -16.44
CA THR A 281 -8.24 -13.54 -15.33
C THR A 281 -9.63 -14.02 -15.77
N ARG A 282 -10.03 -13.77 -17.03
CA ARG A 282 -11.37 -14.06 -17.53
C ARG A 282 -11.38 -15.22 -18.51
N CYS A 283 -12.44 -16.02 -18.49
CA CYS A 283 -12.65 -17.12 -19.41
C CYS A 283 -13.62 -16.69 -20.52
N GLN A 284 -13.13 -16.75 -21.76
CA GLN A 284 -13.94 -16.50 -22.95
C GLN A 284 -14.25 -17.81 -23.65
N ASP A 285 -15.52 -17.98 -24.02
CA ASP A 285 -16.01 -19.11 -24.80
C ASP A 285 -15.29 -19.20 -26.15
N VAL A 286 -14.86 -20.41 -26.52
CA VAL A 286 -14.26 -20.67 -27.82
C VAL A 286 -15.38 -21.00 -28.79
N ASN A 287 -15.54 -20.17 -29.82
CA ASN A 287 -16.51 -20.48 -30.86
C ASN A 287 -15.99 -21.58 -31.79
N GLU A 288 -16.27 -22.85 -31.49
CA GLU A 288 -15.75 -23.95 -32.31
C GLU A 288 -16.29 -23.95 -33.74
N CYS A 289 -17.47 -23.36 -33.96
CA CYS A 289 -18.08 -23.22 -35.28
C CYS A 289 -17.32 -22.22 -36.16
N GLU A 290 -16.77 -21.15 -35.58
CA GLU A 290 -15.94 -20.18 -36.30
C GLU A 290 -14.51 -20.68 -36.49
N VAL A 291 -13.96 -21.34 -35.47
CA VAL A 291 -12.59 -21.89 -35.51
C VAL A 291 -12.52 -23.13 -36.42
N GLY A 292 -13.64 -23.82 -36.65
CA GLY A 292 -13.70 -25.07 -37.41
C GLY A 292 -13.26 -26.29 -36.60
N ASN A 293 -13.17 -26.18 -35.27
CA ASN A 293 -12.81 -27.25 -34.35
C ASN A 293 -14.06 -28.01 -33.87
N HIS A 294 -14.91 -28.44 -34.80
CA HIS A 294 -16.14 -29.18 -34.49
C HIS A 294 -16.21 -30.48 -35.28
N THR A 295 -16.87 -31.49 -34.70
CA THR A 295 -17.03 -32.82 -35.32
C THR A 295 -18.36 -33.00 -36.04
N CYS A 296 -19.04 -31.91 -36.41
CA CYS A 296 -20.33 -31.95 -37.09
C CYS A 296 -20.21 -32.52 -38.51
N ASN A 297 -21.21 -33.32 -38.90
CA ASN A 297 -21.32 -33.84 -40.25
C ASN A 297 -21.62 -32.73 -41.26
N VAL A 298 -21.29 -32.93 -42.54
CA VAL A 298 -21.58 -31.97 -43.63
C VAL A 298 -23.06 -31.64 -43.82
N GLN A 299 -23.97 -32.49 -43.32
CA GLN A 299 -25.42 -32.24 -43.34
C GLN A 299 -25.93 -31.54 -42.08
N GLN A 300 -25.11 -31.38 -41.05
CA GLN A 300 -25.48 -30.77 -39.78
C GLN A 300 -25.02 -29.31 -39.74
N THR A 301 -25.79 -28.48 -39.06
CA THR A 301 -25.42 -27.09 -38.80
C THR A 301 -24.72 -27.01 -37.44
N CYS A 302 -23.55 -26.40 -37.39
CA CYS A 302 -22.86 -26.13 -36.12
C CYS A 302 -23.55 -24.97 -35.40
N PHE A 303 -23.88 -25.15 -34.12
CA PHE A 303 -24.42 -24.12 -33.25
C PHE A 303 -23.52 -23.97 -32.03
N ASN A 304 -22.95 -22.78 -31.85
CA ASN A 304 -22.10 -22.47 -30.73
C ASN A 304 -22.92 -22.33 -29.44
N VAL A 305 -22.44 -22.91 -28.35
CA VAL A 305 -23.04 -22.85 -27.01
C VAL A 305 -21.91 -22.49 -26.04
N GLN A 306 -22.22 -21.83 -24.93
CA GLN A 306 -21.22 -21.65 -23.89
C GLN A 306 -20.55 -22.98 -23.50
N GLY A 307 -19.23 -23.09 -23.69
CA GLY A 307 -18.39 -24.22 -23.34
C GLY A 307 -18.37 -25.36 -24.35
N GLY A 308 -18.86 -25.12 -25.57
CA GLY A 308 -18.78 -26.09 -26.65
C GLY A 308 -19.71 -25.83 -27.82
N PHE A 309 -20.02 -26.88 -28.57
CA PHE A 309 -20.89 -26.78 -29.73
C PHE A 309 -21.95 -27.88 -29.76
N LYS A 310 -23.02 -27.61 -30.51
CA LYS A 310 -24.06 -28.58 -30.85
C LYS A 310 -24.13 -28.75 -32.36
N CYS A 311 -24.12 -30.01 -32.81
CA CYS A 311 -24.38 -30.33 -34.19
C CYS A 311 -25.88 -30.54 -34.38
N LEU A 312 -26.53 -29.57 -35.03
CA LEU A 312 -27.97 -29.58 -35.23
C LEU A 312 -28.31 -30.32 -36.51
N ASP A 313 -29.13 -31.36 -36.39
CA ASP A 313 -29.69 -32.04 -37.54
C ASP A 313 -30.69 -31.12 -38.27
N PRO A 314 -30.79 -31.21 -39.61
CA PRO A 314 -31.82 -30.55 -40.37
C PRO A 314 -33.21 -30.90 -39.85
N VAL A 315 -34.06 -29.89 -39.69
CA VAL A 315 -35.44 -30.09 -39.20
C VAL A 315 -36.19 -31.05 -40.11
N ARG A 316 -36.74 -32.11 -39.50
CA ARG A 316 -37.66 -33.04 -40.13
C ARG A 316 -39.07 -32.73 -39.61
N CYS A 317 -40.00 -32.52 -40.53
CA CYS A 317 -41.40 -32.32 -40.19
C CYS A 317 -42.07 -33.69 -40.07
N ASP A 318 -42.65 -33.99 -38.91
CA ASP A 318 -43.43 -35.21 -38.72
C ASP A 318 -44.72 -35.15 -39.53
N ASP A 319 -45.18 -36.28 -40.05
CA ASP A 319 -46.49 -36.35 -40.70
C ASP A 319 -47.59 -35.83 -39.74
N PRO A 320 -48.52 -34.96 -40.18
CA PRO A 320 -48.86 -34.57 -41.55
C PRO A 320 -48.20 -33.26 -42.06
N TYR A 321 -47.16 -32.78 -41.40
CA TYR A 321 -46.52 -31.50 -41.73
C TYR A 321 -45.58 -31.59 -42.93
N ILE A 322 -45.57 -30.54 -43.76
CA ILE A 322 -44.62 -30.37 -44.86
C ILE A 322 -43.64 -29.23 -44.56
N ARG A 323 -42.38 -29.42 -44.95
CA ARG A 323 -41.32 -28.42 -44.76
C ARG A 323 -41.43 -27.33 -45.82
N ILE A 324 -41.63 -26.08 -45.40
CA ILE A 324 -41.61 -24.92 -46.32
C ILE A 324 -40.19 -24.35 -46.43
N ASN A 325 -39.54 -24.16 -45.29
CA ASN A 325 -38.18 -23.62 -45.22
C ASN A 325 -37.35 -24.42 -44.22
N GLU A 326 -36.10 -24.01 -44.01
CA GLU A 326 -35.17 -24.82 -43.22
C GLU A 326 -35.68 -25.21 -41.83
N ASN A 327 -36.43 -24.31 -41.18
CA ASN A 327 -36.89 -24.45 -39.80
C ASN A 327 -38.42 -24.30 -39.65
N HIS A 328 -39.19 -24.38 -40.74
CA HIS A 328 -40.63 -24.09 -40.74
C HIS A 328 -41.41 -25.21 -41.40
N CYS A 329 -42.29 -25.80 -40.62
CA CYS A 329 -43.23 -26.82 -41.04
C CYS A 329 -44.64 -26.22 -41.08
N ILE A 330 -45.42 -26.58 -42.10
CA ILE A 330 -46.83 -26.19 -42.24
C ILE A 330 -47.72 -27.42 -42.34
N CYS A 331 -48.90 -27.32 -41.77
CA CYS A 331 -49.96 -28.30 -41.95
C CYS A 331 -50.87 -27.86 -43.10
N PRO A 332 -50.93 -28.59 -44.23
CA PRO A 332 -51.76 -28.21 -45.36
C PRO A 332 -53.25 -28.24 -45.01
N THR A 333 -53.99 -27.20 -45.40
CA THR A 333 -55.44 -27.09 -45.13
C THR A 333 -56.27 -28.18 -45.80
N GLU A 334 -55.75 -28.79 -46.87
CA GLU A 334 -56.41 -29.86 -47.61
C GLU A 334 -56.29 -31.23 -46.91
N ASN A 335 -55.35 -31.39 -45.96
CA ASN A 335 -55.14 -32.65 -45.27
C ASN A 335 -56.08 -32.75 -44.06
N PRO A 336 -57.00 -33.74 -43.99
CA PRO A 336 -57.92 -33.88 -42.87
C PRO A 336 -57.23 -34.05 -41.51
N SER A 337 -56.02 -34.63 -41.50
CA SER A 337 -55.21 -34.84 -40.30
C SER A 337 -54.73 -33.53 -39.66
N CYS A 338 -54.78 -32.42 -40.41
CA CYS A 338 -54.37 -31.09 -39.96
C CYS A 338 -55.46 -30.30 -39.24
N ARG A 339 -56.71 -30.79 -39.22
CA ARG A 339 -57.87 -30.01 -38.76
C ARG A 339 -57.72 -29.47 -37.33
N ASP A 340 -57.18 -30.29 -36.43
CA ASP A 340 -57.01 -29.95 -35.01
C ASP A 340 -55.53 -29.73 -34.64
N GLN A 341 -54.65 -29.65 -35.64
CA GLN A 341 -53.22 -29.45 -35.44
C GLN A 341 -52.85 -27.96 -35.58
N PRO A 342 -51.76 -27.50 -34.94
CA PRO A 342 -51.19 -26.20 -35.23
C PRO A 342 -50.92 -26.03 -36.73
N PHE A 343 -51.28 -24.88 -37.28
CA PHE A 343 -51.05 -24.56 -38.69
C PHE A 343 -49.56 -24.57 -39.05
N THR A 344 -48.73 -24.09 -38.15
CA THR A 344 -47.29 -24.01 -38.37
C THR A 344 -46.50 -24.41 -37.13
N ILE A 345 -45.34 -25.01 -37.37
CA ILE A 345 -44.32 -25.28 -36.35
C ILE A 345 -43.02 -24.61 -36.81
N LEU A 346 -42.52 -23.67 -36.03
CA LEU A 346 -41.25 -22.99 -36.26
C LEU A 346 -40.21 -23.46 -35.25
N TYR A 347 -39.07 -23.95 -35.73
CA TYR A 347 -37.96 -24.41 -34.90
C TYR A 347 -36.97 -23.27 -34.66
N ARG A 348 -36.52 -23.14 -33.42
CA ARG A 348 -35.53 -22.15 -33.00
C ARG A 348 -34.61 -22.75 -31.94
N ASP A 349 -33.33 -22.44 -32.04
CA ASP A 349 -32.27 -22.89 -31.16
C ASP A 349 -31.75 -21.69 -30.37
N MET A 350 -31.49 -21.88 -29.07
CA MET A 350 -31.00 -20.82 -28.22
C MET A 350 -30.11 -21.36 -27.10
N ASP A 351 -29.11 -20.57 -26.75
CA ASP A 351 -28.31 -20.73 -25.54
C ASP A 351 -28.76 -19.69 -24.51
N VAL A 352 -29.04 -20.14 -23.29
CA VAL A 352 -29.45 -19.29 -22.14
C VAL A 352 -28.47 -19.35 -20.98
N SER A 353 -27.30 -19.93 -21.20
CA SER A 353 -26.22 -20.00 -20.22
C SER A 353 -25.77 -18.61 -19.78
N GLY A 354 -25.40 -18.47 -18.50
CA GLY A 354 -24.94 -17.22 -17.89
C GLY A 354 -25.95 -16.07 -17.83
N ARG A 355 -27.22 -16.30 -18.16
CA ARG A 355 -28.26 -15.26 -18.06
C ARG A 355 -28.65 -15.02 -16.60
N THR A 356 -28.53 -13.76 -16.16
CA THR A 356 -29.05 -13.32 -14.86
C THR A 356 -30.59 -13.30 -14.89
N VAL A 357 -31.23 -13.76 -13.83
CA VAL A 357 -32.70 -13.78 -13.74
C VAL A 357 -33.26 -12.63 -12.91
N PRO A 358 -34.45 -12.08 -13.27
CA PRO A 358 -35.29 -12.47 -14.40
C PRO A 358 -34.73 -12.01 -15.76
N ALA A 359 -34.78 -12.88 -16.77
CA ALA A 359 -34.30 -12.59 -18.13
C ALA A 359 -35.41 -12.71 -19.17
N ASP A 360 -35.52 -11.71 -20.04
CA ASP A 360 -36.33 -11.78 -21.26
C ASP A 360 -35.53 -12.58 -22.31
N VAL A 361 -35.90 -13.84 -22.55
CA VAL A 361 -35.07 -14.79 -23.34
C VAL A 361 -35.55 -15.00 -24.77
N PHE A 362 -36.84 -14.77 -25.05
CA PHE A 362 -37.39 -14.91 -26.40
C PHE A 362 -38.63 -14.04 -26.57
N GLN A 363 -38.81 -13.44 -27.75
CA GLN A 363 -40.00 -12.65 -28.06
C GLN A 363 -40.78 -13.27 -29.22
N MET A 364 -42.07 -13.51 -28.99
CA MET A 364 -43.03 -13.93 -30.01
C MET A 364 -43.80 -12.72 -30.51
N GLN A 365 -44.02 -12.66 -31.82
CA GLN A 365 -44.83 -11.63 -32.44
C GLN A 365 -45.57 -12.18 -33.66
N ALA A 366 -46.85 -11.83 -33.80
CA ALA A 366 -47.62 -12.14 -35.00
C ALA A 366 -47.15 -11.25 -36.17
N THR A 367 -47.02 -11.84 -37.37
CA THR A 367 -46.54 -11.15 -38.58
C THR A 367 -47.51 -10.10 -39.11
N SER A 368 -48.80 -10.21 -38.81
CA SER A 368 -49.82 -9.28 -39.29
C SER A 368 -50.93 -9.14 -38.25
N ARG A 369 -51.42 -7.92 -38.08
CA ARG A 369 -52.56 -7.60 -37.22
C ARG A 369 -53.84 -7.62 -38.06
N TYR A 370 -54.65 -8.65 -37.89
CA TYR A 370 -55.96 -8.70 -38.55
C TYR A 370 -57.00 -7.88 -37.76
N PRO A 371 -57.81 -7.03 -38.42
CA PRO A 371 -58.91 -6.34 -37.77
C PRO A 371 -59.87 -7.34 -37.09
N GLY A 372 -60.19 -7.11 -35.81
CA GLY A 372 -61.05 -7.99 -35.02
C GLY A 372 -60.41 -9.29 -34.54
N ALA A 373 -59.11 -9.53 -34.82
CA ALA A 373 -58.38 -10.65 -34.26
C ALA A 373 -57.67 -10.27 -32.95
N TYR A 374 -57.68 -11.18 -31.99
CA TYR A 374 -56.83 -11.13 -30.81
C TYR A 374 -55.97 -12.39 -30.73
N TYR A 375 -54.81 -12.26 -30.08
CA TYR A 375 -53.77 -13.28 -30.01
C TYR A 375 -53.56 -13.67 -28.56
N ILE A 376 -53.60 -14.97 -28.29
CA ILE A 376 -53.29 -15.54 -26.98
C ILE A 376 -51.94 -16.24 -27.10
N PHE A 377 -51.02 -15.91 -26.20
CA PHE A 377 -49.69 -16.51 -26.15
C PHE A 377 -49.57 -17.34 -24.88
N GLN A 378 -49.17 -18.60 -25.03
CA GLN A 378 -49.05 -19.53 -23.90
C GLN A 378 -47.90 -20.51 -24.10
N ILE A 379 -47.45 -21.09 -22.99
CA ILE A 379 -46.51 -22.22 -23.01
C ILE A 379 -47.34 -23.49 -23.12
N LYS A 380 -47.14 -24.27 -24.17
CA LYS A 380 -47.89 -25.49 -24.46
C LYS A 380 -47.32 -26.70 -23.72
N SER A 381 -46.01 -26.85 -23.72
CA SER A 381 -45.28 -27.96 -23.06
C SER A 381 -43.81 -27.60 -22.83
N GLY A 382 -43.10 -28.37 -22.00
CA GLY A 382 -41.66 -28.21 -21.77
C GLY A 382 -41.28 -27.24 -20.63
N ASN A 383 -42.25 -26.86 -19.79
CA ASN A 383 -42.04 -25.98 -18.64
C ASN A 383 -42.49 -26.63 -17.33
N GLU A 384 -42.22 -27.92 -17.16
CA GLU A 384 -42.58 -28.70 -15.98
C GLU A 384 -41.93 -28.12 -14.71
N GLY A 385 -40.72 -27.55 -14.85
CA GLY A 385 -39.97 -26.90 -13.78
C GLY A 385 -40.49 -25.52 -13.37
N ARG A 386 -41.47 -24.95 -14.11
CA ARG A 386 -41.96 -23.56 -13.92
C ARG A 386 -40.83 -22.52 -13.93
N GLU A 387 -39.83 -22.75 -14.77
CA GLU A 387 -38.65 -21.91 -14.92
C GLU A 387 -38.97 -20.70 -15.81
N PHE A 388 -40.01 -20.80 -16.64
CA PHE A 388 -40.46 -19.77 -17.55
C PHE A 388 -41.90 -19.33 -17.30
N TYR A 389 -42.24 -18.12 -17.72
CA TYR A 389 -43.61 -17.71 -17.95
C TYR A 389 -43.71 -16.83 -19.20
N MET A 390 -44.92 -16.76 -19.77
CA MET A 390 -45.20 -15.87 -20.90
C MET A 390 -45.79 -14.55 -20.39
N ARG A 391 -45.14 -13.45 -20.75
CA ARG A 391 -45.58 -12.09 -20.45
C ARG A 391 -46.12 -11.43 -21.72
N GLN A 392 -47.39 -11.05 -21.73
CA GLN A 392 -47.93 -10.28 -22.85
C GLN A 392 -47.34 -8.87 -22.84
N THR A 393 -46.65 -8.50 -23.92
CA THR A 393 -45.96 -7.20 -24.07
C THR A 393 -46.70 -6.25 -24.99
N GLY A 394 -47.64 -6.76 -25.79
CA GLY A 394 -48.43 -5.97 -26.71
C GLY A 394 -49.66 -6.70 -27.23
N PRO A 395 -50.45 -6.05 -28.10
CA PRO A 395 -51.66 -6.65 -28.67
C PRO A 395 -51.36 -7.82 -29.61
N ILE A 396 -50.13 -7.90 -30.14
CA ILE A 396 -49.68 -8.94 -31.08
C ILE A 396 -48.33 -9.55 -30.68
N SER A 397 -47.84 -9.28 -29.47
CA SER A 397 -46.53 -9.75 -29.01
C SER A 397 -46.53 -10.17 -27.55
N ALA A 398 -45.68 -11.15 -27.26
CA ALA A 398 -45.42 -11.64 -25.90
C ALA A 398 -43.95 -12.05 -25.78
N THR A 399 -43.41 -11.91 -24.57
CA THR A 399 -42.03 -12.26 -24.24
C THR A 399 -42.03 -13.45 -23.30
N LEU A 400 -41.21 -14.44 -23.62
CA LEU A 400 -40.85 -15.53 -22.73
C LEU A 400 -39.83 -15.01 -21.72
N VAL A 401 -40.18 -15.10 -20.44
CA VAL A 401 -39.34 -14.63 -19.35
C VAL A 401 -38.87 -15.83 -18.53
N MET A 402 -37.55 -15.96 -18.40
CA MET A 402 -36.90 -16.91 -17.50
C MET A 402 -36.87 -16.32 -16.08
N THR A 403 -37.38 -17.06 -15.12
CA THR A 403 -37.54 -16.62 -13.73
C THR A 403 -36.56 -17.27 -12.77
N ARG A 404 -35.95 -18.38 -13.17
CA ARG A 404 -35.00 -19.15 -12.37
C ARG A 404 -33.80 -19.52 -13.23
N PRO A 405 -32.58 -19.47 -12.67
CA PRO A 405 -31.41 -19.89 -13.42
C PRO A 405 -31.52 -21.39 -13.68
N LEU A 406 -31.26 -21.79 -14.92
CA LEU A 406 -31.23 -23.21 -15.28
C LEU A 406 -29.89 -23.79 -14.88
N LYS A 407 -29.93 -24.93 -14.19
CA LYS A 407 -28.72 -25.71 -13.91
C LYS A 407 -28.40 -26.56 -15.14
N GLY A 408 -27.22 -26.37 -15.72
CA GLY A 408 -26.71 -27.24 -16.76
C GLY A 408 -25.76 -28.32 -16.24
N PRO A 409 -25.22 -29.17 -17.14
CA PRO A 409 -25.55 -29.22 -18.56
C PRO A 409 -26.98 -29.76 -18.77
N ARG A 410 -27.80 -29.06 -19.55
CA ARG A 410 -29.20 -29.45 -19.79
C ARG A 410 -29.67 -28.98 -21.15
N ASP A 411 -30.27 -29.91 -21.89
CA ASP A 411 -30.98 -29.65 -23.13
C ASP A 411 -32.47 -29.78 -22.86
N MET A 412 -33.28 -28.83 -23.32
CA MET A 412 -34.73 -28.87 -23.16
C MET A 412 -35.45 -28.35 -24.39
N VAL A 413 -36.71 -28.76 -24.54
CA VAL A 413 -37.57 -28.32 -25.63
C VAL A 413 -38.82 -27.68 -25.04
N LEU A 414 -39.09 -26.45 -25.45
CA LEU A 414 -40.23 -25.65 -25.01
C LEU A 414 -41.11 -25.33 -26.21
N ASP A 415 -42.36 -25.78 -26.18
CA ASP A 415 -43.33 -25.44 -27.22
C ASP A 415 -44.13 -24.21 -26.78
N LEU A 416 -43.96 -23.10 -27.49
CA LEU A 416 -44.73 -21.89 -27.30
C LEU A 416 -45.85 -21.81 -28.33
N GLU A 417 -47.07 -21.57 -27.87
CA GLU A 417 -48.25 -21.55 -28.72
C GLU A 417 -48.84 -20.13 -28.84
N MET A 418 -49.07 -19.71 -30.07
CA MET A 418 -49.82 -18.51 -30.42
C MET A 418 -51.18 -18.92 -30.99
N VAL A 419 -52.23 -18.70 -30.23
CA VAL A 419 -53.61 -18.92 -30.68
C VAL A 419 -54.15 -17.61 -31.26
N THR A 420 -54.56 -17.66 -32.52
CA THR A 420 -55.22 -16.55 -33.22
C THR A 420 -56.73 -16.79 -33.18
N VAL A 421 -57.48 -15.83 -32.66
CA VAL A 421 -58.95 -15.87 -32.66
C VAL A 421 -59.47 -14.64 -33.37
N ASN A 422 -60.26 -14.83 -34.43
CA ASN A 422 -60.96 -13.76 -35.12
C ASN A 422 -62.47 -14.02 -35.06
N THR A 423 -63.17 -13.18 -34.29
CA THR A 423 -64.62 -13.31 -34.06
C THR A 423 -65.46 -12.85 -35.24
N VAL A 424 -64.91 -12.02 -36.14
CA VAL A 424 -65.62 -11.49 -37.32
C VAL A 424 -65.83 -12.58 -38.36
N ILE A 425 -64.82 -13.42 -38.57
CA ILE A 425 -64.85 -14.52 -39.56
C ILE A 425 -64.98 -15.91 -38.91
N ASN A 426 -65.25 -15.96 -37.60
CA ASN A 426 -65.32 -17.20 -36.81
C ASN A 426 -64.11 -18.14 -37.04
N PHE A 427 -62.91 -17.56 -37.02
CA PHE A 427 -61.66 -18.29 -37.23
C PHE A 427 -60.93 -18.50 -35.91
N ARG A 428 -60.46 -19.72 -35.68
CA ARG A 428 -59.56 -20.06 -34.59
C ARG A 428 -58.41 -20.89 -35.14
N GLY A 429 -57.20 -20.43 -34.90
CA GLY A 429 -55.98 -21.06 -35.36
C GLY A 429 -54.91 -21.10 -34.29
N SER A 430 -53.95 -22.01 -34.44
CA SER A 430 -52.79 -22.09 -33.57
C SER A 430 -51.51 -22.21 -34.40
N SER A 431 -50.45 -21.55 -33.96
CA SER A 431 -49.08 -21.70 -34.47
C SER A 431 -48.15 -21.96 -33.30
N VAL A 432 -47.21 -22.89 -33.47
CA VAL A 432 -46.27 -23.29 -32.42
C VAL A 432 -44.84 -22.87 -32.81
N ILE A 433 -44.10 -22.34 -31.84
CA ILE A 433 -42.65 -22.18 -31.91
C ILE A 433 -42.04 -23.21 -30.97
N ARG A 434 -41.27 -24.14 -31.53
CA ARG A 434 -40.52 -25.15 -30.78
C ARG A 434 -39.11 -24.64 -30.52
N LEU A 435 -38.86 -24.21 -29.29
CA LEU A 435 -37.56 -23.72 -28.84
C LEU A 435 -36.75 -24.89 -28.29
N ARG A 436 -35.57 -25.14 -28.88
CA ARG A 436 -34.53 -26.00 -28.32
C ARG A 436 -33.57 -25.13 -27.53
N ILE A 437 -33.57 -25.28 -26.21
CA ILE A 437 -32.79 -24.48 -25.29
C ILE A 437 -31.63 -25.33 -24.79
N TYR A 438 -30.42 -24.82 -24.96
CA TYR A 438 -29.19 -25.42 -24.46
C TYR A 438 -28.69 -24.63 -23.25
N VAL A 439 -28.22 -25.37 -22.25
CA VAL A 439 -27.64 -24.82 -21.03
C VAL A 439 -26.30 -25.52 -20.80
N SER A 440 -25.24 -24.73 -20.76
CA SER A 440 -23.87 -25.18 -20.51
C SER A 440 -23.69 -25.67 -19.09
N GLN A 441 -22.63 -26.45 -18.86
CA GLN A 441 -22.22 -26.84 -17.51
C GLN A 441 -21.73 -25.64 -16.68
N TYR A 442 -21.12 -24.65 -17.33
CA TYR A 442 -20.47 -23.52 -16.69
C TYR A 442 -21.10 -22.20 -17.18
N PRO A 443 -21.85 -21.50 -16.33
CA PRO A 443 -22.66 -20.33 -16.74
C PRO A 443 -21.99 -18.99 -16.40
N PHE A 444 -20.66 -18.87 -16.46
CA PHE A 444 -19.91 -17.67 -16.00
C PHE A 444 -20.43 -16.35 -16.61
#